data_AF-A0A945U861-F1
#
_entry.id   AF-A0A945U861-F1
#
_cell.length_a   1.000
_cell.length_b   1.000
_cell.length_c   1.000
_cell.angle_alpha   90.00
_cell.angle_beta   90.00
_cell.angle_gamma   90.00
#
_symmetry.space_group_name_H-M   'P 1'
#
loop_
_entity.id
_entity.type
_entity.pdbx_description
1 polymer ?
#
loop_
_entity_poly.entity_id
_entity_poly.type
_entity_poly.pdbx_seq_one_letter_code
_entity_poly.pdbx_strand_id
1 'polypeptide(L)'
;MHIVYKALAPENIERIITYCKNHSVQKGGVFEVYPEPSGLMTLVVVNANPDEEPLEKFNPLGTFYCNYLGPGILSLDEDDPNHDGMPSTQIHSQALKQMIDRLISVTTNENGSNG
;
A
#
# COMPACT_ATOMS: atom_id res chain seq x y z
N MET A 1 16.47 -0.12 -2.86
CA MET A 1 16.17 0.17 -4.28
C MET A 1 14.69 -0.11 -4.50
N HIS A 2 13.98 0.58 -5.40
CA HIS A 2 12.56 0.32 -5.63
C HIS A 2 12.37 -0.67 -6.77
N ILE A 3 11.47 -1.64 -6.58
CA ILE A 3 11.07 -2.59 -7.61
C ILE A 3 9.65 -2.33 -8.08
N VAL A 4 9.39 -2.57 -9.36
CA VAL A 4 8.03 -2.58 -9.91
C VAL A 4 7.30 -3.77 -9.30
N TYR A 5 6.21 -3.51 -8.58
CA TYR A 5 5.31 -4.56 -8.11
C TYR A 5 4.22 -4.83 -9.14
N LYS A 6 3.46 -3.80 -9.53
CA LYS A 6 2.41 -3.90 -10.55
C LYS A 6 2.31 -2.63 -11.40
N ALA A 7 1.98 -2.82 -12.66
CA ALA A 7 1.61 -1.77 -13.59
C ALA A 7 0.09 -1.80 -13.81
N LEU A 8 -0.56 -0.64 -13.65
CA LEU A 8 -2.00 -0.45 -13.75
C LEU A 8 -2.30 0.76 -14.63
N ALA A 9 -3.56 0.89 -15.07
CA ALA A 9 -4.03 2.13 -15.65
C ALA A 9 -3.91 3.28 -14.61
N PRO A 10 -3.46 4.49 -14.99
CA PRO A 10 -3.32 5.62 -14.06
C PRO A 10 -4.59 5.92 -13.25
N GLU A 11 -5.77 5.76 -13.86
CA GLU A 11 -7.06 5.97 -13.20
C GLU A 11 -7.29 4.98 -12.05
N ASN A 12 -6.78 3.76 -12.17
CA ASN A 12 -6.85 2.77 -11.09
C ASN A 12 -5.92 3.14 -9.93
N ILE A 13 -4.76 3.73 -10.21
CA ILE A 13 -3.87 4.26 -9.15
C ILE A 13 -4.57 5.39 -8.39
N GLU A 14 -5.25 6.30 -9.09
CA GLU A 14 -6.02 7.37 -8.45
C GLU A 14 -7.14 6.84 -7.55
N ARG A 15 -7.85 5.79 -7.99
CA ARG A 15 -8.86 5.09 -7.18
C ARG A 15 -8.25 4.46 -5.93
N ILE A 16 -7.09 3.80 -6.05
CA ILE A 16 -6.34 3.23 -4.92
C ILE A 16 -5.94 4.33 -3.93
N ILE A 17 -5.34 5.43 -4.39
CA ILE A 17 -4.95 6.56 -3.54
C ILE A 17 -6.18 7.12 -2.80
N THR A 18 -7.29 7.27 -3.51
CA THR A 18 -8.55 7.78 -2.93
C THR A 18 -9.10 6.82 -1.88
N TYR A 19 -9.10 5.51 -2.16
CA TYR A 19 -9.52 4.49 -1.21
C TYR A 19 -8.68 4.55 0.07
N CYS A 20 -7.35 4.61 -0.05
CA CYS A 20 -6.44 4.71 1.09
C CYS A 20 -6.68 6.00 1.92
N LYS A 21 -6.95 7.14 1.27
CA LYS A 21 -7.30 8.39 1.96
C LYS A 21 -8.64 8.30 2.69
N ASN A 22 -9.57 7.48 2.21
CA ASN A 22 -10.87 7.27 2.84
C ASN A 22 -10.81 6.27 4.00
N HIS A 23 -9.86 5.34 3.97
CA HIS A 23 -9.59 4.36 5.02
C HIS A 23 -8.31 4.67 5.79
N SER A 24 -8.04 5.95 6.01
CA SER A 24 -6.83 6.39 6.72
C SER A 24 -6.93 6.15 8.23
N VAL A 25 -5.79 6.12 8.92
CA VAL A 25 -5.72 5.97 10.39
C VAL A 25 -6.55 7.03 11.13
N GLN A 26 -6.58 8.27 10.61
CA GLN A 26 -7.38 9.35 11.17
C GLN A 26 -8.90 9.12 11.04
N LYS A 27 -9.31 8.22 10.14
CA LYS A 27 -10.70 7.80 9.90
C LYS A 27 -10.99 6.40 10.47
N GLY A 28 -10.09 5.85 11.29
CA GLY A 28 -10.24 4.52 11.88
C GLY A 28 -9.83 3.36 10.97
N GLY A 29 -9.17 3.63 9.85
CA GLY A 29 -8.57 2.60 9.00
C GLY A 29 -7.09 2.36 9.29
N VAL A 30 -6.37 1.77 8.33
CA VAL A 30 -4.98 1.32 8.50
C VAL A 30 -3.96 2.07 7.65
N PHE A 31 -4.38 3.02 6.82
CA PHE A 31 -3.49 3.69 5.89
C PHE A 31 -3.00 5.05 6.38
N GLU A 32 -1.74 5.35 6.10
CA GLU A 32 -1.25 6.72 6.08
C GLU A 32 -0.85 7.06 4.65
N VAL A 33 -1.30 8.22 4.17
CA VAL A 33 -1.14 8.62 2.76
C VAL A 33 -0.41 9.94 2.68
N TYR A 34 0.76 9.92 2.04
CA TYR A 34 1.66 11.04 1.92
C TYR A 34 1.88 11.38 0.44
N PRO A 35 1.07 12.29 -0.14
CA PRO A 35 1.34 12.81 -1.47
C PRO A 35 2.62 13.67 -1.45
N GLU A 36 3.47 13.51 -2.45
CA GLU A 36 4.61 14.42 -2.63
C GLU A 36 4.12 15.80 -3.05
N PRO A 37 4.79 16.91 -2.64
CA PRO A 37 4.38 18.27 -3.03
C PRO A 37 4.26 18.49 -4.55
N SER A 38 5.01 17.75 -5.37
CA SER A 38 4.95 17.81 -6.83
C SER A 38 3.65 17.22 -7.40
N GLY A 39 2.95 16.40 -6.63
CA GLY A 39 1.80 15.61 -7.06
C GLY A 39 2.14 14.39 -7.93
N LEU A 40 3.43 14.15 -8.22
CA LEU A 40 3.85 13.09 -9.15
C LEU A 40 3.86 11.70 -8.52
N MET A 41 4.06 11.62 -7.20
CA MET A 41 4.05 10.35 -6.47
C MET A 41 3.25 10.46 -5.17
N THR A 42 2.81 9.31 -4.66
CA THR A 42 2.18 9.21 -3.34
C THR A 42 2.72 7.99 -2.61
N LEU A 43 3.25 8.21 -1.42
CA LEU A 43 3.66 7.14 -0.51
C LEU A 43 2.44 6.71 0.30
N VAL A 44 2.27 5.40 0.44
CA VAL A 44 1.26 4.81 1.32
C VAL A 44 1.96 3.89 2.32
N VAL A 45 1.78 4.18 3.60
CA VAL A 45 2.16 3.29 4.69
C VAL A 45 0.94 2.45 5.06
N VAL A 46 1.13 1.14 5.15
CA VAL A 46 0.11 0.19 5.57
C VAL A 46 0.44 -0.27 6.98
N ASN A 47 -0.43 0.08 7.91
CA ASN A 47 -0.28 -0.33 9.29
C ASN A 47 -0.95 -1.69 9.57
N ALA A 48 -0.51 -2.36 10.63
CA ALA A 48 -1.21 -3.53 11.16
C ALA A 48 -2.62 -3.13 11.64
N ASN A 49 -3.54 -4.09 11.65
CA ASN A 49 -4.90 -3.84 12.14
C ASN A 49 -4.86 -3.66 13.67
N PRO A 50 -5.46 -2.59 14.24
CA PRO A 50 -5.50 -2.38 15.68
C PRO A 50 -6.24 -3.45 16.47
N ASP A 51 -7.12 -4.22 15.82
CA ASP A 51 -7.80 -5.35 16.45
C ASP A 51 -6.87 -6.56 16.66
N GLU A 52 -5.72 -6.60 15.98
CA GLU A 52 -4.76 -7.70 16.03
C GLU A 52 -3.53 -7.37 16.89
N GLU A 53 -3.13 -6.09 16.99
CA GLU A 53 -1.96 -5.63 17.75
C GLU A 53 -2.26 -4.32 18.54
N PRO A 54 -1.82 -4.18 19.81
CA PRO A 54 -1.95 -2.92 20.57
C PRO A 54 -1.33 -1.73 19.82
N LEU A 55 -1.92 -0.53 19.94
CA LEU A 55 -1.38 0.72 19.36
C LEU A 55 0.11 0.98 19.69
N GLU A 56 0.58 0.51 20.84
CA GLU A 56 1.98 0.63 21.28
C GLU A 56 2.94 -0.34 20.55
N LYS A 57 2.39 -1.32 19.82
CA LYS A 57 3.10 -2.33 19.02
C LYS A 57 2.76 -2.25 17.53
N PHE A 58 2.14 -1.16 17.09
CA PHE A 58 1.81 -0.93 15.69
C PHE A 58 3.06 -0.91 14.81
N ASN A 59 3.48 -2.10 14.39
CA ASN A 59 4.50 -2.24 13.38
C ASN A 59 3.81 -2.09 12.03
N PRO A 60 4.24 -1.15 11.18
CA PRO A 60 3.72 -1.08 9.83
C PRO A 60 3.97 -2.42 9.13
N LEU A 61 2.95 -2.91 8.42
CA LEU A 61 3.09 -4.06 7.50
C LEU A 61 4.07 -3.72 6.37
N GLY A 62 4.16 -2.43 6.03
CA GLY A 62 5.20 -1.89 5.17
C GLY A 62 4.69 -0.72 4.34
N THR A 63 5.44 -0.40 3.29
CA THR A 63 5.23 0.78 2.45
C THR A 63 5.09 0.38 0.98
N PHE A 64 4.21 1.07 0.28
CA PHE A 64 4.18 1.03 -1.18
C PHE A 64 4.04 2.43 -1.75
N TYR A 65 4.46 2.56 -3.00
CA TYR A 65 4.60 3.83 -3.68
C TYR A 65 3.76 3.83 -4.93
N CYS A 66 2.89 4.82 -5.05
CA CYS A 66 2.14 5.10 -6.25
C CYS A 66 2.93 6.08 -7.13
N ASN A 67 3.09 5.73 -8.40
CA ASN A 67 3.71 6.53 -9.45
C ASN A 67 5.19 6.88 -9.29
N TYR A 68 5.91 6.27 -8.33
CA TYR A 68 7.30 6.59 -8.06
C TYR A 68 8.24 6.25 -9.22
N LEU A 69 8.12 5.04 -9.79
CA LEU A 69 8.90 4.62 -10.96
C LEU A 69 8.28 5.05 -12.31
N GLY A 70 7.15 5.76 -12.27
CA GLY A 70 6.42 6.23 -13.44
C GLY A 70 4.91 6.15 -13.27
N PRO A 71 4.11 6.89 -14.08
CA PRO A 71 2.65 6.87 -14.00
C PRO A 71 2.08 5.47 -14.17
N GLY A 72 1.11 5.11 -13.32
CA GLY A 72 0.47 3.79 -13.35
C GLY A 72 1.22 2.70 -12.57
N ILE A 73 2.38 3.01 -11.98
CA ILE A 73 3.22 2.01 -11.32
C ILE A 73 3.00 2.01 -9.80
N LEU A 74 2.73 0.81 -9.26
CA LEU A 74 2.92 0.50 -7.85
C LEU A 74 4.32 -0.09 -7.67
N SER A 75 5.13 0.53 -6.83
CA SER A 75 6.46 0.02 -6.47
C SER A 75 6.57 -0.25 -4.98
N LEU A 76 7.45 -1.20 -4.66
CA LEU A 76 7.81 -1.59 -3.30
C LEU A 76 9.29 -1.29 -3.07
N ASP A 77 9.68 -1.17 -1.80
CA ASP A 77 11.09 -1.30 -1.44
C ASP A 77 11.55 -2.73 -1.72
N GLU A 78 12.73 -2.86 -2.33
CA GLU A 78 13.42 -4.13 -2.46
C GLU A 78 13.88 -4.58 -1.08
N ASP A 79 13.38 -5.73 -0.63
CA ASP A 79 13.90 -6.41 0.55
C ASP A 79 15.37 -6.75 0.28
N ASP A 80 16.32 -6.20 1.06
CA ASP A 80 17.75 -6.50 0.89
C ASP A 80 17.98 -8.01 1.16
N PRO A 81 18.37 -8.79 0.14
CA PRO A 81 18.55 -10.23 0.30
C PRO A 81 19.75 -10.61 1.17
N ASN A 82 20.65 -9.67 1.48
CA ASN A 82 21.76 -9.86 2.42
C ASN A 82 21.44 -9.35 3.82
N HIS A 83 20.30 -8.70 4.01
CA HIS A 83 19.80 -8.43 5.34
C HIS A 83 19.33 -9.77 5.90
N ASP A 84 19.98 -10.24 6.97
CA ASP A 84 19.56 -11.38 7.79
C ASP A 84 18.24 -11.02 8.50
N GLY A 85 17.21 -10.75 7.69
CA GLY A 85 15.91 -10.31 8.12
C GLY A 85 15.27 -11.44 8.88
N MET A 86 14.95 -11.18 10.15
CA MET A 86 14.20 -12.12 10.98
C MET A 86 12.96 -12.61 10.20
N PRO A 87 12.48 -13.85 10.42
CA PRO A 87 11.30 -14.39 9.72
C PRO A 87 10.07 -13.46 9.70
N SER A 88 9.94 -12.58 10.69
CA SER A 88 8.94 -11.51 10.75
C SER A 88 8.95 -10.59 9.53
N THR A 89 10.12 -10.18 9.03
CA THR A 89 10.24 -9.26 7.88
C THR A 89 9.69 -9.87 6.59
N GLN A 90 9.93 -11.18 6.37
CA GLN A 90 9.38 -11.90 5.21
C GLN A 90 7.85 -12.04 5.27
N ILE A 91 7.30 -12.26 6.47
CA ILE A 91 5.85 -12.33 6.70
C ILE A 91 5.19 -10.98 6.41
N HIS A 92 5.80 -9.87 6.85
CA HIS A 92 5.30 -8.53 6.58
C HIS A 92 5.30 -8.19 5.07
N SER A 93 6.36 -8.56 4.33
CA SER A 93 6.44 -8.40 2.86
C SER A 93 5.32 -9.14 2.13
N GLN A 94 4.96 -10.36 2.56
CA GLN A 94 3.85 -11.11 1.96
C GLN A 94 2.48 -10.52 2.32
N ALA A 95 2.27 -10.12 3.57
CA ALA A 95 1.02 -9.50 4.02
C ALA A 95 0.74 -8.18 3.27
N LEU A 96 1.78 -7.36 3.09
CA LEU A 96 1.70 -6.13 2.30
C LEU A 96 1.28 -6.41 0.85
N LYS A 97 1.91 -7.38 0.18
CA LYS A 97 1.56 -7.77 -1.20
C LYS A 97 0.11 -8.23 -1.31
N GLN A 98 -0.36 -9.06 -0.37
CA GLN A 98 -1.76 -9.48 -0.32
C GLN A 98 -2.73 -8.31 -0.11
N MET A 99 -2.37 -7.35 0.74
CA MET A 99 -3.18 -6.15 0.96
C MET A 99 -3.28 -5.31 -0.32
N ILE A 100 -2.16 -5.12 -1.02
CA ILE A 100 -2.14 -4.39 -2.30
C ILE A 100 -2.98 -5.12 -3.35
N ASP A 101 -2.90 -6.44 -3.43
CA ASP A 101 -3.71 -7.22 -4.37
C ASP A 101 -5.21 -7.09 -4.06
N ARG A 102 -5.59 -7.07 -2.78
CA ARG A 102 -6.98 -6.79 -2.37
C ARG A 102 -7.40 -5.37 -2.74
N LEU A 103 -6.56 -4.36 -2.49
CA LEU A 103 -6.81 -2.97 -2.87
C LEU A 103 -7.08 -2.85 -4.37
N ILE A 104 -6.26 -3.48 -5.20
CA ILE A 104 -6.46 -3.52 -6.65
C ILE A 104 -7.81 -4.15 -6.95
N SER A 105 -8.08 -5.35 -6.41
CA SER A 105 -9.34 -6.03 -6.68
C SER A 105 -10.57 -5.20 -6.31
N VAL A 106 -10.61 -4.56 -5.14
CA VAL A 106 -11.79 -3.78 -4.74
C VAL A 106 -11.95 -2.52 -5.58
N THR A 107 -10.86 -1.82 -5.88
CA THR A 107 -10.91 -0.55 -6.63
C THR A 107 -11.11 -0.73 -8.14
N THR A 108 -10.79 -1.90 -8.69
CA THR A 108 -11.03 -2.21 -10.12
C THR A 108 -12.37 -2.91 -10.36
N ASN A 109 -12.92 -3.63 -9.38
CA ASN A 109 -14.17 -4.37 -9.54
C ASN A 109 -15.44 -3.54 -9.25
N GLU A 110 -15.31 -2.35 -8.66
CA GLU A 110 -16.44 -1.42 -8.39
C GLU A 110 -17.16 -0.91 -9.66
N ASN A 111 -16.74 -1.30 -10.86
CA ASN A 111 -17.52 -1.10 -12.09
C ASN A 111 -18.65 -2.16 -12.30
N GLY A 112 -18.94 -3.02 -11.31
CA GLY A 112 -19.82 -4.19 -11.45
C GLY A 112 -20.96 -4.34 -10.44
N SER A 113 -21.42 -3.29 -9.76
CA SER A 113 -22.62 -3.37 -8.92
C SER A 113 -23.47 -2.10 -9.00
N ASN A 114 -24.24 -2.01 -10.08
CA ASN A 114 -25.55 -1.36 -10.02
C ASN A 114 -26.52 -2.36 -9.40
N GLY A 115 -27.04 -2.02 -8.23
CA GLY A 115 -28.21 -2.64 -7.60
C GLY A 115 -29.07 -1.54 -7.00
#